data_AF-M8CEZ8-F1
#
_entry.id   AF-M8CEZ8-F1
#
_cell.length_a   1.000
_cell.length_b   1.000
_cell.length_c   1.000
_cell.angle_alpha   90.00
_cell.angle_beta   90.00
_cell.angle_gamma   90.00
#
_symmetry.space_group_name_H-M   'P 1'
#
loop_
_entity.id
_entity.type
_entity.pdbx_description
1 polymer ?
#
loop_
_entity_poly.entity_id
_entity_poly.type
_entity_poly.pdbx_seq_one_letter_code
_entity_poly.pdbx_strand_id
1 'polypeptide(L)'
;MDVERSSSDAARDTPSSSSSQAGLETVERRRRLPGRPKSFVPAVCILAATVLAAVVFSADSPWSFVQDAPPSDLTADQLLDGLLTAEFSKRSCRSRYEFASYHEKKKNTSHKPSPYLLGKLRRHEALQKRCGPGTAPYRAAVWQLKSGKGAAATDCRYLVSISYRGLGNRMLATASAFLYAVLTDRVLLVHQYKHDVSALFCEPFPGTTWLLPSGWSFPLGHLRDYGIGSKESLGNMLKANVISVGGDGNASWSDGGDHRPPVVYLHLEGGYDFHDKLFYCDEHQRLLHGAPWLLMKTDSYLVPGLFLVPSFQDELGKMFPEKDMAFYHLGRYLFHPVNDVWRAVTSYYRTNLAGVGQRVGIQIRVFQKKPTPLQYILDQVLSCVRREKLLPEITSSSMINASDQGLGGIRPWIMPSTPIWSESDMAETKEVPEPPCVRAMSVEPCFHSPSYYDCTARRDVDVGKVVPYVRHCEDVSWGIKIANQSS
;
A
#
# COMPACT_ATOMS: atom_id res chain seq x y z
N MET A 1 -11.26 24.91 0.18
CA MET A 1 -11.90 23.75 -0.48
C MET A 1 -13.04 23.36 0.40
N ASP A 2 -14.19 23.82 -0.04
CA ASP A 2 -15.43 23.95 0.70
C ASP A 2 -16.01 22.60 1.14
N VAL A 3 -16.58 22.65 2.33
CA VAL A 3 -17.41 21.61 2.92
C VAL A 3 -18.85 21.96 2.55
N GLU A 4 -19.43 21.29 1.57
CA GLU A 4 -20.88 21.36 1.35
C GLU A 4 -21.57 20.23 2.09
N ARG A 5 -22.27 20.64 3.15
CA ARG A 5 -23.30 19.89 3.86
C ARG A 5 -24.61 20.21 3.14
N SER A 6 -25.17 19.23 2.43
CA SER A 6 -26.50 19.31 1.85
C SER A 6 -27.54 19.27 2.97
N SER A 7 -28.35 20.32 3.05
CA SER A 7 -29.64 20.36 3.75
C SER A 7 -30.70 20.82 2.75
N SER A 8 -31.87 20.22 2.90
CA SER A 8 -33.03 20.22 2.03
C SER A 8 -33.84 21.53 2.00
N ASP A 9 -34.58 21.64 0.90
CA ASP A 9 -35.90 22.28 0.71
C ASP A 9 -36.07 23.73 0.20
N ALA A 10 -36.78 23.77 -0.94
CA ALA A 10 -37.90 24.63 -1.32
C ALA A 10 -37.67 26.06 -1.90
N ALA A 11 -37.92 26.12 -3.22
CA ALA A 11 -38.86 27.01 -3.91
C ALA A 11 -38.54 28.51 -4.17
N ARG A 12 -38.60 28.81 -5.48
CA ARG A 12 -39.20 29.97 -6.17
C ARG A 12 -38.37 31.22 -6.52
N ASP A 13 -38.63 31.63 -7.76
CA ASP A 13 -38.61 32.97 -8.36
C ASP A 13 -37.33 33.52 -9.01
N THR A 14 -37.29 33.38 -10.35
CA THR A 14 -36.77 34.36 -11.35
C THR A 14 -37.65 35.63 -11.36
N PRO A 15 -37.25 36.83 -11.91
CA PRO A 15 -36.51 36.98 -13.18
C PRO A 15 -35.64 38.26 -13.39
N SER A 16 -35.08 38.36 -14.62
CA SER A 16 -34.70 39.58 -15.38
C SER A 16 -33.40 40.32 -14.99
N SER A 17 -32.71 41.09 -15.84
CA SER A 17 -32.49 41.18 -17.29
C SER A 17 -31.43 42.30 -17.51
N SER A 18 -30.98 42.49 -18.76
CA SER A 18 -30.23 43.66 -19.30
C SER A 18 -28.70 43.68 -19.08
N SER A 19 -27.89 43.49 -20.14
CA SER A 19 -27.38 44.48 -21.14
C SER A 19 -26.00 45.01 -20.71
N SER A 20 -24.96 45.20 -21.52
CA SER A 20 -24.79 45.30 -22.98
C SER A 20 -23.30 45.57 -23.32
N GLN A 21 -22.92 45.23 -24.57
CA GLN A 21 -21.86 45.79 -25.44
C GLN A 21 -20.38 45.59 -25.03
N ALA A 22 -19.48 44.98 -25.83
CA ALA A 22 -19.15 45.00 -27.27
C ALA A 22 -18.15 46.09 -27.71
N GLY A 23 -17.13 45.66 -28.46
CA GLY A 23 -16.16 46.44 -29.26
C GLY A 23 -15.00 45.53 -29.67
N LEU A 24 -15.07 44.85 -30.83
CA LEU A 24 -14.47 45.21 -32.14
C LEU A 24 -12.92 45.22 -32.11
N GLU A 25 -12.17 44.62 -33.02
CA GLU A 25 -12.39 44.53 -34.46
C GLU A 25 -11.48 43.46 -35.14
N THR A 26 -11.98 42.92 -36.26
CA THR A 26 -11.37 41.94 -37.18
C THR A 26 -10.88 42.61 -38.47
N VAL A 27 -9.91 42.01 -39.18
CA VAL A 27 -9.71 42.26 -40.63
C VAL A 27 -9.54 40.95 -41.43
N GLU A 28 -10.33 40.90 -42.51
CA GLU A 28 -10.58 39.93 -43.60
C GLU A 28 -9.34 39.61 -44.51
N ARG A 29 -9.10 38.41 -45.10
CA ARG A 29 -9.80 37.59 -46.13
C ARG A 29 -9.20 37.74 -47.54
N ARG A 30 -8.78 36.62 -48.20
CA ARG A 30 -9.32 36.11 -49.50
C ARG A 30 -8.52 34.94 -50.11
N ARG A 31 -9.29 34.03 -50.73
CA ARG A 31 -8.91 32.87 -51.57
C ARG A 31 -8.63 33.28 -53.03
N ARG A 32 -7.89 32.44 -53.79
CA ARG A 32 -8.31 31.80 -55.07
C ARG A 32 -7.25 30.83 -55.63
N LEU A 33 -7.73 29.70 -56.18
CA LEU A 33 -7.06 28.70 -57.06
C LEU A 33 -7.14 29.15 -58.54
N PRO A 34 -6.34 28.60 -59.49
CA PRO A 34 -6.80 27.45 -60.31
C PRO A 34 -5.71 26.54 -60.96
N GLY A 35 -6.11 25.34 -61.41
CA GLY A 35 -5.71 24.77 -62.73
C GLY A 35 -4.70 23.61 -62.80
N ARG A 36 -5.13 22.46 -63.33
CA ARG A 36 -4.36 21.36 -63.96
C ARG A 36 -5.04 21.06 -65.31
N PRO A 37 -4.37 20.57 -66.38
CA PRO A 37 -4.32 19.10 -66.61
C PRO A 37 -3.19 18.51 -67.52
N LYS A 38 -2.96 17.18 -67.37
CA LYS A 38 -2.54 16.09 -68.32
C LYS A 38 -1.20 16.24 -69.13
N SER A 39 -0.47 15.22 -69.60
CA SER A 39 -0.15 13.79 -69.34
C SER A 39 0.65 13.32 -70.57
N PHE A 40 1.83 12.67 -70.46
CA PHE A 40 2.34 11.66 -71.42
C PHE A 40 3.61 10.96 -70.85
N VAL A 41 3.72 9.66 -71.11
CA VAL A 41 4.67 8.59 -70.67
C VAL A 41 5.37 8.04 -71.96
N PRO A 42 6.43 7.18 -72.05
CA PRO A 42 7.24 6.42 -71.05
C PRO A 42 8.78 6.51 -71.22
N ALA A 43 9.53 5.96 -70.25
CA ALA A 43 10.75 5.20 -70.56
C ALA A 43 10.97 4.12 -69.49
N VAL A 44 10.96 2.87 -69.97
CA VAL A 44 11.18 1.63 -69.21
C VAL A 44 12.68 1.43 -69.04
N CYS A 45 13.15 1.29 -67.80
CA CYS A 45 14.41 0.63 -67.48
C CYS A 45 14.15 -0.36 -66.34
N ILE A 46 14.11 -1.63 -66.70
CA ILE A 46 14.08 -2.79 -65.80
C ILE A 46 15.50 -2.96 -65.27
N LEU A 47 15.71 -2.96 -63.96
CA LEU A 47 16.82 -3.67 -63.31
C LEU A 47 16.45 -3.97 -61.83
N ALA A 48 16.12 -5.24 -61.61
CA ALA A 48 16.14 -6.06 -60.40
C ALA A 48 15.92 -5.39 -59.02
N ALA A 49 14.70 -5.53 -58.48
CA ALA A 49 14.42 -5.35 -57.06
C ALA A 49 14.57 -6.70 -56.32
N THR A 50 15.55 -6.80 -55.43
CA THR A 50 15.56 -7.81 -54.35
C THR A 50 14.53 -7.40 -53.31
N VAL A 51 13.38 -8.08 -53.30
CA VAL A 51 12.33 -7.92 -52.30
C VAL A 51 12.75 -8.66 -51.03
N LEU A 52 13.34 -7.94 -50.07
CA LEU A 52 13.23 -8.30 -48.66
C LEU A 52 11.96 -7.64 -48.12
N ALA A 53 10.85 -8.36 -48.21
CA ALA A 53 9.62 -7.97 -47.54
C ALA A 53 9.85 -8.11 -46.03
N ALA A 54 10.20 -6.99 -45.40
CA ALA A 54 10.08 -6.79 -43.98
C ALA A 54 8.60 -6.92 -43.61
N VAL A 55 8.21 -8.07 -43.08
CA VAL A 55 6.96 -8.21 -42.35
C VAL A 55 7.16 -7.52 -41.02
N VAL A 56 6.76 -6.25 -40.96
CA VAL A 56 6.60 -5.50 -39.71
C VAL A 56 5.41 -6.12 -38.97
N PHE A 57 5.69 -7.13 -38.16
CA PHE A 57 4.83 -7.46 -37.02
C PHE A 57 5.09 -6.39 -35.96
N SER A 58 4.24 -5.37 -35.89
CA SER A 58 4.11 -4.53 -34.70
C SER A 58 3.55 -5.38 -33.56
N ALA A 59 4.44 -6.13 -32.91
CA ALA A 59 4.22 -6.70 -31.59
C ALA A 59 4.92 -5.78 -30.58
N ASP A 60 4.28 -4.67 -30.22
CA ASP A 60 4.68 -3.89 -29.04
C ASP A 60 4.35 -4.71 -27.79
N SER A 61 5.27 -5.60 -27.42
CA SER A 61 5.35 -6.23 -26.11
C SER A 61 6.55 -5.64 -25.38
N PRO A 62 6.36 -4.75 -24.39
CA PRO A 62 7.47 -4.12 -23.69
C PRO A 62 7.97 -4.99 -22.52
N TRP A 63 8.29 -6.27 -22.75
CA TRP A 63 8.90 -7.14 -21.72
C TRP A 63 9.83 -8.18 -22.34
N SER A 64 10.98 -7.75 -22.83
CA SER A 64 12.13 -8.64 -22.96
C SER A 64 12.71 -8.87 -21.57
N PHE A 65 12.36 -10.01 -20.95
CA PHE A 65 13.08 -10.54 -19.81
C PHE A 65 14.51 -10.85 -20.26
N VAL A 66 15.43 -9.90 -20.06
CA VAL A 66 16.86 -10.21 -20.09
C VAL A 66 17.11 -11.10 -18.87
N GLN A 67 17.17 -12.41 -19.09
CA GLN A 67 17.67 -13.36 -18.10
C GLN A 67 19.18 -13.16 -17.96
N ASP A 68 19.58 -12.17 -17.16
CA ASP A 68 20.91 -12.20 -16.58
C ASP A 68 21.00 -13.42 -15.65
N ALA A 69 22.13 -14.12 -15.65
CA ALA A 69 22.36 -15.24 -14.74
C ALA A 69 22.19 -14.78 -13.27
N PRO A 70 21.55 -15.59 -12.42
CA PRO A 70 21.44 -15.28 -11.00
C PRO A 70 22.84 -15.13 -10.38
N PRO A 71 23.04 -14.17 -9.48
CA PRO A 71 24.34 -13.95 -8.87
C PRO A 71 24.80 -15.17 -8.05
N SER A 72 25.95 -15.73 -8.41
CA SER A 72 26.50 -16.95 -7.80
C SER A 72 27.27 -16.72 -6.48
N ASP A 73 27.24 -15.51 -5.93
CA ASP A 73 27.95 -15.15 -4.69
C ASP A 73 27.22 -13.98 -4.00
N LEU A 74 26.23 -14.32 -3.17
CA LEU A 74 25.49 -13.37 -2.33
C LEU A 74 25.64 -13.78 -0.87
N THR A 75 25.98 -12.81 -0.02
CA THR A 75 26.11 -13.04 1.42
C THR A 75 24.75 -13.17 2.10
N ALA A 76 24.72 -13.76 3.30
CA ALA A 76 23.51 -13.82 4.12
C ALA A 76 22.93 -12.42 4.41
N ASP A 77 23.80 -11.43 4.63
CA ASP A 77 23.40 -10.04 4.86
C ASP A 77 22.70 -9.44 3.64
N GLN A 78 23.21 -9.70 2.42
CA GLN A 78 22.58 -9.24 1.17
C GLN A 78 21.24 -9.91 0.89
N LEU A 79 21.04 -11.12 1.41
CA LEU A 79 19.77 -11.84 1.34
C LEU A 79 18.86 -11.56 2.56
N LEU A 80 19.27 -10.65 3.46
CA LEU A 80 18.58 -10.31 4.69
C LEU A 80 18.21 -11.57 5.51
N ASP A 81 19.22 -12.40 5.80
CA ASP A 81 19.08 -13.66 6.52
C ASP A 81 18.06 -14.63 5.86
N GLY A 82 18.05 -14.69 4.53
CA GLY A 82 17.20 -15.58 3.74
C GLY A 82 15.79 -15.04 3.45
N LEU A 83 15.48 -13.82 3.90
CA LEU A 83 14.23 -13.13 3.53
C LEU A 83 14.10 -12.98 2.02
N LEU A 84 15.21 -12.69 1.33
CA LEU A 84 15.28 -12.56 -0.13
C LEU A 84 15.90 -13.80 -0.79
N THR A 85 15.59 -14.03 -2.07
CA THR A 85 16.21 -15.09 -2.88
C THR A 85 17.23 -14.51 -3.87
N ALA A 86 18.13 -15.37 -4.37
CA ALA A 86 19.13 -15.03 -5.39
C ALA A 86 18.59 -15.12 -6.83
N GLU A 87 17.26 -15.17 -7.03
CA GLU A 87 16.65 -15.39 -8.34
C GLU A 87 16.51 -14.11 -9.19
N PHE A 88 16.82 -12.93 -8.64
CA PHE A 88 16.75 -11.67 -9.38
C PHE A 88 18.10 -11.26 -9.96
N SER A 89 18.07 -10.60 -11.13
CA SER A 89 19.25 -9.92 -11.65
C SER A 89 19.71 -8.80 -10.72
N LYS A 90 21.00 -8.78 -10.37
CA LYS A 90 21.64 -7.67 -9.64
C LYS A 90 21.49 -6.34 -10.38
N ARG A 91 21.38 -6.35 -11.71
CA ARG A 91 21.35 -5.14 -12.55
C ARG A 91 19.95 -4.54 -12.64
N SER A 92 18.91 -5.38 -12.73
CA SER A 92 17.53 -4.90 -12.90
C SER A 92 16.99 -4.17 -11.67
N CYS A 93 17.40 -4.60 -10.47
CA CYS A 93 17.03 -3.96 -9.21
C CYS A 93 18.20 -3.98 -8.22
N ARG A 94 19.04 -2.94 -8.27
CA ARG A 94 20.26 -2.85 -7.45
C ARG A 94 19.97 -2.77 -5.96
N SER A 95 18.94 -2.00 -5.58
CA SER A 95 18.56 -1.78 -4.19
C SER A 95 18.31 -3.08 -3.43
N ARG A 96 17.81 -4.13 -4.11
CA ARG A 96 17.52 -5.44 -3.53
C ARG A 96 18.71 -6.05 -2.79
N TYR A 97 19.91 -5.97 -3.36
CA TYR A 97 21.11 -6.59 -2.80
C TYR A 97 22.12 -5.59 -2.26
N GLU A 98 22.01 -4.31 -2.62
CA GLU A 98 22.86 -3.24 -2.07
C GLU A 98 22.31 -2.65 -0.76
N PHE A 99 21.03 -2.86 -0.43
CA PHE A 99 20.41 -2.26 0.76
C PHE A 99 21.18 -2.53 2.06
N ALA A 100 21.64 -3.78 2.26
CA ALA A 100 22.33 -4.19 3.47
C ALA A 100 23.59 -3.36 3.76
N SER A 101 24.36 -2.98 2.74
CA SER A 101 25.61 -2.21 2.93
C SER A 101 25.37 -0.80 3.49
N TYR A 102 24.17 -0.24 3.33
CA TYR A 102 23.82 1.07 3.89
C TYR A 102 23.26 0.98 5.32
N HIS A 103 23.06 -0.24 5.83
CA HIS A 103 22.49 -0.54 7.14
C HIS A 103 23.48 -1.17 8.15
N GLU A 104 24.75 -1.40 7.74
CA GLU A 104 25.75 -2.26 8.42
C GLU A 104 26.06 -1.98 9.90
N LYS A 105 25.74 -0.81 10.46
CA LYS A 105 26.11 -0.48 11.86
C LYS A 105 25.33 -1.26 12.95
N LYS A 106 24.44 -2.21 12.61
CA LYS A 106 23.57 -2.93 13.57
C LYS A 106 23.81 -4.45 13.70
N LYS A 107 25.03 -4.94 13.46
CA LYS A 107 25.36 -6.38 13.58
C LYS A 107 24.98 -7.06 14.91
N ASN A 108 24.79 -6.29 15.99
CA ASN A 108 24.46 -6.82 17.33
C ASN A 108 22.96 -6.88 17.68
N THR A 109 22.04 -6.40 16.84
CA THR A 109 20.58 -6.42 17.10
C THR A 109 19.78 -6.92 15.89
N SER A 110 20.26 -7.94 15.18
CA SER A 110 19.58 -8.43 13.97
C SER A 110 18.29 -9.17 14.35
N HIS A 111 17.14 -8.51 14.15
CA HIS A 111 15.82 -9.16 14.19
C HIS A 111 15.70 -10.06 12.97
N LYS A 112 15.97 -11.35 13.16
CA LYS A 112 16.02 -12.35 12.09
C LYS A 112 14.64 -12.88 11.76
N PRO A 113 14.30 -13.08 10.47
CA PRO A 113 13.04 -13.70 10.10
C PRO A 113 12.98 -15.14 10.61
N SER A 114 11.81 -15.58 11.08
CA SER A 114 11.63 -16.97 11.51
C SER A 114 11.73 -17.92 10.30
N PRO A 115 12.25 -19.16 10.48
CA PRO A 115 12.23 -20.16 9.42
C PRO A 115 10.81 -20.44 8.88
N TYR A 116 9.80 -20.31 9.74
CA TYR A 116 8.39 -20.48 9.36
C TYR A 116 7.92 -19.39 8.40
N LEU A 117 8.24 -18.12 8.68
CA LEU A 117 7.98 -17.00 7.78
C LEU A 117 8.69 -17.21 6.44
N LEU A 118 9.97 -17.59 6.45
CA LEU A 118 10.71 -17.86 5.21
C LEU A 118 10.00 -18.94 4.37
N GLY A 119 9.59 -20.05 4.99
CA GLY A 119 8.82 -21.10 4.33
C GLY A 119 7.50 -20.61 3.74
N LYS A 120 6.78 -19.71 4.43
CA LYS A 120 5.55 -19.08 3.92
C LYS A 120 5.82 -18.20 2.70
N LEU A 121 6.87 -17.39 2.73
CA LEU A 121 7.26 -16.53 1.60
C LEU A 121 7.61 -17.37 0.36
N ARG A 122 8.41 -18.43 0.52
CA ARG A 122 8.73 -19.35 -0.59
C ARG A 122 7.49 -20.04 -1.18
N ARG A 123 6.55 -20.48 -0.34
CA ARG A 123 5.27 -21.03 -0.82
C ARG A 123 4.43 -20.00 -1.57
N HIS A 124 4.38 -18.77 -1.08
CA HIS A 124 3.65 -17.70 -1.73
C HIS A 124 4.28 -17.31 -3.07
N GLU A 125 5.61 -17.26 -3.18
CA GLU A 125 6.32 -17.05 -4.45
C GLU A 125 5.97 -18.13 -5.48
N ALA A 126 5.94 -19.41 -5.07
CA ALA A 126 5.53 -20.51 -5.92
C ALA A 126 4.05 -20.41 -6.36
N LEU A 127 3.16 -19.96 -5.45
CA LEU A 127 1.77 -19.67 -5.77
C LEU A 127 1.66 -18.54 -6.80
N GLN A 128 2.35 -17.42 -6.57
CA GLN A 128 2.34 -16.26 -7.45
C GLN A 128 2.91 -16.58 -8.84
N LYS A 129 3.93 -17.43 -8.92
CA LYS A 129 4.51 -17.90 -10.19
C LYS A 129 3.55 -18.82 -10.96
N ARG A 130 2.83 -19.70 -10.26
CA ARG A 130 1.88 -20.65 -10.85
C ARG A 130 0.57 -19.99 -11.29
N CYS A 131 0.05 -19.07 -10.48
CA CYS A 131 -1.30 -18.51 -10.61
C CYS A 131 -1.30 -17.02 -11.01
N GLY A 132 -0.14 -16.37 -11.13
CA GLY A 132 -0.02 -14.94 -11.43
C GLY A 132 -0.38 -14.56 -12.86
N PRO A 133 -0.37 -13.26 -13.18
CA PRO A 133 -0.73 -12.75 -14.50
C PRO A 133 0.06 -13.39 -15.64
N GLY A 134 -0.61 -13.66 -16.76
CA GLY A 134 -0.02 -14.30 -17.94
C GLY A 134 -0.06 -15.83 -17.95
N THR A 135 -0.36 -16.47 -16.81
CA THR A 135 -0.45 -17.93 -16.71
C THR A 135 -1.80 -18.49 -17.23
N ALA A 136 -1.85 -19.78 -17.56
CA ALA A 136 -3.10 -20.44 -17.95
C ALA A 136 -4.16 -20.45 -16.83
N PRO A 137 -3.83 -20.76 -15.55
CA PRO A 137 -4.78 -20.67 -14.44
C PRO A 137 -5.34 -19.26 -14.25
N TYR A 138 -4.49 -18.22 -14.36
CA TYR A 138 -4.97 -16.83 -14.29
C TYR A 138 -5.99 -16.50 -15.37
N ARG A 139 -5.73 -16.89 -16.63
CA ARG A 139 -6.67 -16.66 -17.73
C ARG A 139 -8.00 -17.38 -17.50
N ALA A 140 -7.97 -18.61 -16.99
CA ALA A 140 -9.17 -19.36 -16.63
C ALA A 140 -9.96 -18.68 -15.50
N ALA A 141 -9.28 -18.21 -14.45
CA ALA A 141 -9.92 -17.49 -13.33
C ALA A 141 -10.55 -16.15 -13.78
N VAL A 142 -9.89 -15.41 -14.67
CA VAL A 142 -10.44 -14.18 -15.26
C VAL A 142 -11.64 -14.47 -16.17
N TRP A 143 -11.62 -15.57 -16.91
CA TRP A 143 -12.75 -15.98 -17.75
C TRP A 143 -13.97 -16.36 -16.90
N GLN A 144 -13.74 -17.10 -15.80
CA GLN A 144 -14.78 -17.41 -14.83
C GLN A 144 -15.37 -16.12 -14.21
N LEU A 145 -14.52 -15.16 -13.83
CA LEU A 145 -14.95 -13.86 -13.31
C LEU A 145 -15.85 -13.12 -14.31
N LYS A 146 -15.54 -13.16 -15.61
CA LYS A 146 -16.39 -12.60 -16.69
C LYS A 146 -17.73 -13.32 -16.84
N SER A 147 -17.77 -14.62 -16.55
CA SER A 147 -19.00 -15.43 -16.65
C SER A 147 -19.99 -15.20 -15.51
N GLY A 148 -19.60 -14.47 -14.46
CA GLY A 148 -20.45 -14.21 -13.29
C GLY A 148 -20.57 -15.38 -12.31
N LYS A 149 -19.89 -16.51 -12.54
CA LYS A 149 -19.96 -17.71 -11.69
C LYS A 149 -19.03 -17.63 -10.47
N GLY A 150 -19.55 -17.84 -9.27
CA GLY A 150 -18.75 -17.81 -8.03
C GLY A 150 -18.02 -19.08 -7.63
N ALA A 151 -18.27 -20.21 -8.28
CA ALA A 151 -17.54 -21.46 -8.01
C ALA A 151 -16.16 -21.42 -8.68
N ALA A 152 -15.08 -21.47 -7.90
CA ALA A 152 -13.70 -21.42 -8.41
C ALA A 152 -13.46 -22.47 -9.51
N ALA A 153 -13.03 -22.02 -10.68
CA ALA A 153 -12.70 -22.85 -11.85
C ALA A 153 -11.29 -23.47 -11.74
N THR A 154 -10.50 -23.01 -10.77
CA THR A 154 -9.12 -23.45 -10.52
C THR A 154 -8.83 -23.35 -9.02
N ASP A 155 -7.75 -23.97 -8.57
CA ASP A 155 -7.24 -23.82 -7.19
C ASP A 155 -6.62 -22.44 -6.92
N CYS A 156 -6.59 -21.54 -7.92
CA CYS A 156 -6.04 -20.20 -7.77
C CYS A 156 -7.11 -19.22 -7.27
N ARG A 157 -6.80 -18.56 -6.14
CA ARG A 157 -7.60 -17.50 -5.54
C ARG A 157 -6.82 -16.20 -5.53
N TYR A 158 -7.52 -15.09 -5.58
CA TYR A 158 -6.92 -13.78 -5.82
C TYR A 158 -7.35 -12.76 -4.78
N LEU A 159 -6.43 -11.88 -4.42
CA LEU A 159 -6.66 -10.67 -3.65
C LEU A 159 -6.14 -9.47 -4.44
N VAL A 160 -7.04 -8.58 -4.82
CA VAL A 160 -6.68 -7.31 -5.49
C VAL A 160 -6.58 -6.21 -4.43
N SER A 161 -5.39 -5.67 -4.22
CA SER A 161 -5.13 -4.55 -3.32
C SER A 161 -5.38 -3.22 -4.04
N ILE A 162 -6.29 -2.42 -3.51
CA ILE A 162 -6.70 -1.12 -4.05
C ILE A 162 -6.37 -0.05 -3.01
N SER A 163 -5.44 0.84 -3.33
CA SER A 163 -5.12 1.98 -2.46
C SER A 163 -4.75 3.21 -3.30
N TYR A 164 -5.36 4.35 -2.99
CA TYR A 164 -5.31 5.58 -3.81
C TYR A 164 -4.92 6.82 -3.00
N ARG A 165 -4.53 6.64 -1.73
CA ARG A 165 -4.04 7.72 -0.86
C ARG A 165 -2.54 7.96 -1.09
N GLY A 166 -1.92 8.72 -0.19
CA GLY A 166 -0.49 9.02 -0.22
C GLY A 166 0.39 7.76 -0.26
N LEU A 167 1.65 7.93 -0.68
CA LEU A 167 2.59 6.81 -0.86
C LEU A 167 2.75 5.94 0.41
N GLY A 168 2.86 6.57 1.60
CA GLY A 168 2.95 5.84 2.87
C GLY A 168 1.75 4.92 3.11
N ASN A 169 0.54 5.43 2.95
CA ASN A 169 -0.69 4.63 3.09
C ASN A 169 -0.74 3.49 2.08
N ARG A 170 -0.33 3.73 0.82
CA ARG A 170 -0.27 2.69 -0.22
C ARG A 170 0.72 1.56 0.14
N MET A 171 1.89 1.90 0.69
CA MET A 171 2.85 0.89 1.17
C MET A 171 2.28 0.08 2.35
N LEU A 172 1.69 0.74 3.34
CA LEU A 172 1.09 0.08 4.51
C LEU A 172 -0.10 -0.82 4.12
N ALA A 173 -0.97 -0.34 3.24
CA ALA A 173 -2.08 -1.09 2.69
C ALA A 173 -1.60 -2.32 1.91
N THR A 174 -0.58 -2.16 1.07
CA THR A 174 0.00 -3.26 0.29
C THR A 174 0.65 -4.33 1.17
N ALA A 175 1.39 -3.93 2.21
CA ALA A 175 1.96 -4.88 3.16
C ALA A 175 0.88 -5.64 3.94
N SER A 176 -0.20 -4.94 4.32
CA SER A 176 -1.35 -5.56 5.01
C SER A 176 -2.08 -6.56 4.12
N ALA A 177 -2.35 -6.18 2.86
CA ALA A 177 -2.95 -7.06 1.86
C ALA A 177 -2.05 -8.26 1.56
N PHE A 178 -0.73 -8.06 1.47
CA PHE A 178 0.22 -9.16 1.28
C PHE A 178 0.18 -10.17 2.44
N LEU A 179 0.22 -9.70 3.69
CA LEU A 179 0.11 -10.60 4.83
C LEU A 179 -1.20 -11.40 4.79
N TYR A 180 -2.32 -10.72 4.52
CA TYR A 180 -3.61 -11.39 4.38
C TYR A 180 -3.63 -12.41 3.23
N ALA A 181 -2.98 -12.11 2.09
CA ALA A 181 -2.84 -13.03 0.98
C ALA A 181 -2.01 -14.28 1.34
N VAL A 182 -0.95 -14.12 2.14
CA VAL A 182 -0.15 -15.23 2.66
C VAL A 182 -0.92 -16.09 3.67
N LEU A 183 -1.73 -15.47 4.53
CA LEU A 183 -2.57 -16.18 5.50
C LEU A 183 -3.71 -16.97 4.84
N THR A 184 -4.19 -16.51 3.68
CA THR A 184 -5.36 -17.08 3.00
C THR A 184 -5.04 -17.83 1.70
N ASP A 185 -3.75 -18.06 1.41
CA ASP A 185 -3.23 -18.70 0.20
C ASP A 185 -3.83 -18.10 -1.09
N ARG A 186 -3.70 -16.78 -1.22
CA ARG A 186 -4.15 -16.00 -2.38
C ARG A 186 -2.96 -15.39 -3.12
N VAL A 187 -3.09 -15.27 -4.43
CA VAL A 187 -2.24 -14.42 -5.27
C VAL A 187 -2.53 -12.96 -4.95
N LEU A 188 -1.49 -12.16 -4.71
CA LEU A 188 -1.64 -10.72 -4.53
C LEU A 188 -1.54 -9.99 -5.88
N LEU A 189 -2.52 -9.14 -6.18
CA LEU A 189 -2.51 -8.25 -7.34
C LEU A 189 -2.67 -6.80 -6.87
N VAL A 190 -1.66 -5.97 -7.07
CA VAL A 190 -1.64 -4.56 -6.67
C VAL A 190 -2.17 -3.70 -7.81
N HIS A 191 -3.25 -2.98 -7.55
CA HIS A 191 -3.78 -2.00 -8.49
C HIS A 191 -2.81 -0.81 -8.60
N GLN A 192 -2.50 -0.42 -9.83
CA GLN A 192 -1.63 0.72 -10.12
C GLN A 192 -2.41 1.91 -10.64
N TYR A 193 -2.04 3.11 -10.18
CA TYR A 193 -2.54 4.36 -10.71
C TYR A 193 -1.45 5.04 -11.53
N LYS A 194 -1.64 5.09 -12.86
CA LYS A 194 -0.68 5.70 -13.81
C LYS A 194 0.76 5.17 -13.65
N HIS A 195 0.91 3.85 -13.45
CA HIS A 195 2.21 3.16 -13.30
C HIS A 195 3.03 3.58 -12.07
N ASP A 196 2.37 4.18 -11.07
CA ASP A 196 2.99 4.66 -9.83
C ASP A 196 3.78 3.59 -9.07
N VAL A 197 3.26 2.36 -8.95
CA VAL A 197 3.95 1.28 -8.23
C VAL A 197 5.18 0.83 -9.00
N SER A 198 5.05 0.53 -10.30
CA SER A 198 6.19 0.09 -11.14
C SER A 198 7.27 1.16 -11.31
N ALA A 199 6.91 2.45 -11.19
CA ALA A 199 7.86 3.55 -11.24
C ALA A 199 8.64 3.76 -9.94
N LEU A 200 8.19 3.17 -8.83
CA LEU A 200 8.79 3.36 -7.50
C LEU A 200 9.45 2.08 -6.98
N PHE A 201 8.86 0.92 -7.21
CA PHE A 201 9.29 -0.36 -6.65
C PHE A 201 9.55 -1.42 -7.72
N CYS A 202 10.57 -2.25 -7.47
CA CYS A 202 10.86 -3.45 -8.25
C CYS A 202 9.82 -4.55 -8.00
N GLU A 203 9.78 -5.54 -8.90
CA GLU A 203 8.99 -6.76 -8.70
C GLU A 203 9.45 -7.54 -7.46
N PRO A 204 8.57 -7.86 -6.49
CA PRO A 204 8.96 -8.56 -5.26
C PRO A 204 9.03 -10.09 -5.42
N PHE A 205 8.37 -10.66 -6.45
CA PHE A 205 8.24 -12.11 -6.63
C PHE A 205 9.05 -12.60 -7.84
N PRO A 206 9.87 -13.67 -7.70
CA PRO A 206 10.69 -14.17 -8.80
C PRO A 206 9.87 -14.67 -9.99
N GLY A 207 10.19 -14.20 -11.19
CA GLY A 207 9.65 -14.73 -12.46
C GLY A 207 8.15 -14.51 -12.66
N THR A 208 7.54 -13.54 -11.97
CA THR A 208 6.12 -13.19 -12.08
C THR A 208 5.95 -11.70 -11.75
N THR A 209 4.71 -11.21 -11.80
CA THR A 209 4.37 -9.84 -11.40
C THR A 209 3.30 -9.84 -10.32
N TRP A 210 3.43 -8.91 -9.37
CA TRP A 210 2.36 -8.56 -8.43
C TRP A 210 1.41 -7.50 -8.99
N LEU A 211 1.68 -6.95 -10.17
CA LEU A 211 0.92 -5.85 -10.71
C LEU A 211 -0.37 -6.37 -11.34
N LEU A 212 -1.49 -5.73 -11.02
CA LEU A 212 -2.74 -5.99 -11.73
C LEU A 212 -2.59 -5.54 -13.19
N PRO A 213 -2.85 -6.40 -14.19
CA PRO A 213 -2.76 -6.02 -15.59
C PRO A 213 -3.62 -4.81 -15.92
N SER A 214 -3.02 -3.77 -16.51
CA SER A 214 -3.71 -2.54 -16.90
C SER A 214 -4.48 -2.71 -18.22
N GLY A 215 -5.63 -2.03 -18.34
CA GLY A 215 -6.40 -1.90 -19.57
C GLY A 215 -7.78 -2.55 -19.53
N TRP A 216 -8.48 -2.57 -20.68
CA TRP A 216 -9.80 -3.20 -20.88
C TRP A 216 -9.84 -4.72 -20.63
N SER A 217 -8.70 -5.32 -20.31
CA SER A 217 -8.52 -6.76 -20.16
C SER A 217 -9.06 -7.31 -18.83
N PHE A 218 -9.06 -6.49 -17.76
CA PHE A 218 -9.56 -6.89 -16.45
C PHE A 218 -11.07 -6.59 -16.29
N PRO A 219 -11.91 -7.57 -15.91
CA PRO A 219 -13.36 -7.49 -16.09
C PRO A 219 -14.13 -6.70 -15.02
N LEU A 220 -13.46 -6.11 -14.03
CA LEU A 220 -14.13 -5.45 -12.89
C LEU A 220 -14.22 -3.92 -13.03
N GLY A 221 -14.09 -3.40 -14.26
CA GLY A 221 -14.26 -1.98 -14.57
C GLY A 221 -13.29 -1.07 -13.82
N HIS A 222 -13.71 0.15 -13.53
CA HIS A 222 -12.91 1.11 -12.78
C HIS A 222 -12.93 0.79 -11.28
N LEU A 223 -11.87 0.16 -10.79
CA LEU A 223 -11.72 -0.24 -9.38
C LEU A 223 -11.85 0.90 -8.36
N ARG A 224 -11.77 2.17 -8.80
CA ARG A 224 -11.97 3.35 -7.96
C ARG A 224 -13.44 3.57 -7.58
N ASP A 225 -14.36 3.09 -8.41
CA ASP A 225 -15.80 3.31 -8.25
C ASP A 225 -16.38 2.46 -7.11
N TYR A 226 -15.65 1.41 -6.70
CA TYR A 226 -16.01 0.64 -5.51
C TYR A 226 -15.91 1.53 -4.28
N GLY A 227 -16.97 1.55 -3.47
CA GLY A 227 -17.10 2.42 -2.31
C GLY A 227 -18.13 1.88 -1.33
N ILE A 228 -18.50 2.68 -0.33
CA ILE A 228 -19.42 2.26 0.73
C ILE A 228 -20.77 1.75 0.21
N GLY A 229 -21.24 2.20 -0.95
CA GLY A 229 -22.51 1.80 -1.57
C GLY A 229 -22.43 0.58 -2.50
N SER A 230 -21.25 -0.02 -2.71
CA SER A 230 -21.11 -1.16 -3.61
C SER A 230 -21.85 -2.38 -3.07
N LYS A 231 -22.75 -2.96 -3.87
CA LYS A 231 -23.56 -4.13 -3.48
C LYS A 231 -22.70 -5.36 -3.20
N GLU A 232 -21.52 -5.40 -3.81
CA GLU A 232 -20.52 -6.44 -3.67
C GLU A 232 -19.74 -6.34 -2.34
N SER A 233 -19.94 -5.27 -1.55
CA SER A 233 -19.23 -5.14 -0.28
C SER A 233 -19.70 -6.19 0.73
N LEU A 234 -18.77 -6.75 1.50
CA LEU A 234 -19.10 -7.68 2.59
C LEU A 234 -20.19 -7.09 3.49
N GLY A 235 -20.05 -5.82 3.89
CA GLY A 235 -21.02 -5.17 4.75
C GLY A 235 -22.40 -5.03 4.11
N ASN A 236 -22.49 -4.72 2.82
CA ASN A 236 -23.77 -4.59 2.12
C ASN A 236 -24.41 -5.94 1.80
N MET A 237 -23.60 -6.96 1.50
CA MET A 237 -24.10 -8.34 1.35
C MET A 237 -24.71 -8.87 2.65
N LEU A 238 -24.14 -8.53 3.81
CA LEU A 238 -24.70 -8.86 5.12
C LEU A 238 -26.02 -8.12 5.39
N LYS A 239 -26.07 -6.80 5.14
CA LYS A 239 -27.29 -6.00 5.29
C LYS A 239 -28.43 -6.46 4.38
N ALA A 240 -28.10 -6.91 3.18
CA ALA A 240 -29.05 -7.41 2.20
C ALA A 240 -29.42 -8.89 2.40
N ASN A 241 -28.92 -9.54 3.47
CA ASN A 241 -29.11 -10.97 3.75
C ASN A 241 -28.66 -11.90 2.62
N VAL A 242 -27.73 -11.47 1.77
CA VAL A 242 -27.04 -12.33 0.78
C VAL A 242 -26.10 -13.30 1.49
N ILE A 243 -25.51 -12.83 2.59
CA ILE A 243 -24.73 -13.63 3.53
C ILE A 243 -25.50 -13.64 4.85
N SER A 244 -25.64 -14.82 5.45
CA SER A 244 -26.27 -14.98 6.76
C SER A 244 -25.41 -15.84 7.67
N VAL A 245 -25.45 -15.57 8.97
CA VAL A 245 -24.78 -16.38 10.00
C VAL A 245 -25.79 -17.39 10.52
N GLY A 246 -25.49 -18.68 10.32
CA GLY A 246 -26.34 -19.79 10.75
C GLY A 246 -26.32 -20.01 12.26
N GLY A 247 -27.20 -20.90 12.74
CA GLY A 247 -27.25 -21.29 14.15
C GLY A 247 -25.99 -22.02 14.66
N ASP A 248 -25.13 -22.47 13.76
CA ASP A 248 -23.80 -23.03 14.03
C ASP A 248 -22.71 -21.96 14.20
N GLY A 249 -23.07 -20.68 14.10
CA GLY A 249 -22.15 -19.54 14.20
C GLY A 249 -21.31 -19.32 12.95
N ASN A 250 -21.71 -19.87 11.79
CA ASN A 250 -20.91 -19.78 10.56
C ASN A 250 -21.62 -18.92 9.52
N ALA A 251 -20.86 -18.03 8.89
CA ALA A 251 -21.38 -17.26 7.76
C ALA A 251 -21.49 -18.16 6.52
N SER A 252 -22.64 -18.12 5.85
CA SER A 252 -22.93 -18.88 4.64
C SER A 252 -23.66 -18.02 3.62
N TRP A 253 -23.60 -18.44 2.35
CA TRP A 253 -24.36 -17.81 1.27
C TRP A 253 -25.83 -18.25 1.40
N SER A 254 -26.75 -17.29 1.44
CA SER A 254 -28.18 -17.59 1.67
C SER A 254 -28.80 -18.44 0.55
N ASP A 255 -28.37 -18.26 -0.70
CA ASP A 255 -28.78 -19.08 -1.83
C ASP A 255 -27.75 -20.21 -2.06
N GLY A 256 -28.00 -21.38 -1.47
CA GLY A 256 -27.10 -22.55 -1.45
C GLY A 256 -26.83 -23.26 -2.80
N GLY A 257 -26.59 -22.53 -3.89
CA GLY A 257 -26.32 -23.07 -5.23
C GLY A 257 -25.40 -22.18 -6.09
N ASP A 258 -25.26 -22.49 -7.38
CA ASP A 258 -24.35 -21.91 -8.40
C ASP A 258 -24.30 -20.36 -8.54
N HIS A 259 -25.08 -19.61 -7.76
CA HIS A 259 -25.24 -18.15 -7.80
C HIS A 259 -24.35 -17.38 -6.81
N ARG A 260 -23.31 -18.03 -6.25
CA ARG A 260 -22.33 -17.33 -5.39
C ARG A 260 -21.71 -16.14 -6.12
N PRO A 261 -21.52 -14.98 -5.47
CA PRO A 261 -20.81 -13.86 -6.08
C PRO A 261 -19.39 -14.26 -6.48
N PRO A 262 -18.94 -13.95 -7.71
CA PRO A 262 -17.57 -14.21 -8.15
C PRO A 262 -16.55 -13.30 -7.48
N VAL A 263 -17.02 -12.22 -6.86
CA VAL A 263 -16.20 -11.20 -6.22
C VAL A 263 -16.83 -10.80 -4.89
N VAL A 264 -15.99 -10.63 -3.87
CA VAL A 264 -16.37 -9.97 -2.63
C VAL A 264 -15.48 -8.74 -2.46
N TYR A 265 -16.11 -7.59 -2.30
CA TYR A 265 -15.44 -6.33 -2.05
C TYR A 265 -15.30 -6.09 -0.54
N LEU A 266 -14.08 -5.80 -0.10
CA LEU A 266 -13.73 -5.50 1.27
C LEU A 266 -13.47 -4.01 1.38
N HIS A 267 -14.47 -3.29 1.90
CA HIS A 267 -14.40 -1.86 2.15
C HIS A 267 -13.74 -1.60 3.50
N LEU A 268 -12.41 -1.44 3.50
CA LEU A 268 -11.58 -1.31 4.71
C LEU A 268 -10.78 0.02 4.71
N GLU A 269 -11.26 1.03 3.99
CA GLU A 269 -10.77 2.41 4.09
C GLU A 269 -11.41 3.14 5.26
N GLY A 270 -10.76 4.17 5.80
CA GLY A 270 -11.27 4.89 6.97
C GLY A 270 -12.73 5.35 6.83
N GLY A 271 -13.55 5.09 7.87
CA GLY A 271 -14.98 5.43 7.89
C GLY A 271 -15.93 4.30 7.45
N TYR A 272 -15.44 3.07 7.31
CA TYR A 272 -16.23 1.87 7.02
C TYR A 272 -17.26 1.53 8.11
N ASP A 273 -18.38 0.91 7.69
CA ASP A 273 -19.53 0.62 8.54
C ASP A 273 -19.29 -0.56 9.51
N PHE A 274 -20.16 -0.71 10.52
CA PHE A 274 -20.19 -1.87 11.41
C PHE A 274 -20.11 -3.22 10.67
N HIS A 275 -20.87 -3.41 9.60
CA HIS A 275 -20.89 -4.71 8.92
C HIS A 275 -19.60 -5.01 8.17
N ASP A 276 -18.91 -3.98 7.66
CA ASP A 276 -17.59 -4.14 7.04
C ASP A 276 -16.52 -4.54 8.08
N LYS A 277 -16.68 -4.12 9.35
CA LYS A 277 -15.80 -4.53 10.46
C LYS A 277 -15.86 -6.02 10.78
N LEU A 278 -16.94 -6.71 10.40
CA LEU A 278 -17.07 -8.16 10.58
C LEU A 278 -16.06 -8.95 9.73
N PHE A 279 -15.32 -8.29 8.83
CA PHE A 279 -14.09 -8.83 8.24
C PHE A 279 -13.15 -9.44 9.28
N TYR A 280 -13.03 -8.86 10.48
CA TYR A 280 -12.12 -9.38 11.53
C TYR A 280 -12.70 -10.56 12.33
N CYS A 281 -13.85 -11.13 11.94
CA CYS A 281 -14.47 -12.26 12.63
C CYS A 281 -14.22 -13.59 11.92
N ASP A 282 -13.89 -14.64 12.67
CA ASP A 282 -13.62 -15.99 12.15
C ASP A 282 -14.78 -16.58 11.33
N GLU A 283 -16.02 -16.27 11.72
CA GLU A 283 -17.24 -16.68 11.02
C GLU A 283 -17.22 -16.21 9.56
N HIS A 284 -16.81 -14.96 9.32
CA HIS A 284 -16.77 -14.34 8.01
C HIS A 284 -15.47 -14.68 7.28
N GLN A 285 -14.35 -14.82 7.98
CA GLN A 285 -13.07 -15.24 7.38
C GLN A 285 -13.18 -16.61 6.70
N ARG A 286 -13.94 -17.55 7.27
CA ARG A 286 -14.19 -18.86 6.66
C ARG A 286 -14.98 -18.77 5.36
N LEU A 287 -15.99 -17.91 5.31
CA LEU A 287 -16.71 -17.61 4.07
C LEU A 287 -15.78 -16.96 3.03
N LEU A 288 -15.02 -15.94 3.44
CA LEU A 288 -14.09 -15.23 2.59
C LEU A 288 -12.99 -16.14 2.05
N HIS A 289 -12.56 -17.16 2.80
CA HIS A 289 -11.62 -18.17 2.33
C HIS A 289 -12.14 -18.89 1.08
N GLY A 290 -13.45 -19.15 0.98
CA GLY A 290 -14.07 -19.80 -0.17
C GLY A 290 -14.25 -18.90 -1.42
N ALA A 291 -14.19 -17.58 -1.28
CA ALA A 291 -14.41 -16.67 -2.41
C ALA A 291 -13.22 -16.68 -3.40
N PRO A 292 -13.42 -16.78 -4.72
CA PRO A 292 -12.31 -16.82 -5.68
C PRO A 292 -11.59 -15.47 -5.79
N TRP A 293 -12.32 -14.36 -5.81
CA TRP A 293 -11.76 -13.01 -5.92
C TRP A 293 -12.17 -12.14 -4.74
N LEU A 294 -11.17 -11.53 -4.08
CA LEU A 294 -11.36 -10.49 -3.09
C LEU A 294 -10.82 -9.16 -3.63
N LEU A 295 -11.61 -8.09 -3.54
CA LEU A 295 -11.16 -6.73 -3.80
C LEU A 295 -10.99 -6.00 -2.48
N MET A 296 -9.76 -5.72 -2.05
CA MET A 296 -9.49 -5.05 -0.79
C MET A 296 -9.14 -3.59 -1.05
N LYS A 297 -10.04 -2.68 -0.66
CA LYS A 297 -9.77 -1.24 -0.70
C LYS A 297 -9.49 -0.73 0.70
N THR A 298 -8.28 -0.22 0.91
CA THR A 298 -7.85 0.31 2.21
C THR A 298 -6.76 1.37 2.07
N ASP A 299 -6.68 2.24 3.05
CA ASP A 299 -5.64 3.24 3.24
C ASP A 299 -4.90 3.13 4.59
N SER A 300 -5.08 1.98 5.26
CA SER A 300 -4.63 1.75 6.63
C SER A 300 -3.69 0.54 6.74
N TYR A 301 -2.95 0.48 7.85
CA TYR A 301 -2.14 -0.68 8.23
C TYR A 301 -2.99 -1.67 9.03
N LEU A 302 -3.51 -2.73 8.40
CA LEU A 302 -4.52 -3.62 9.00
C LEU A 302 -3.93 -4.72 9.89
N VAL A 303 -2.61 -4.90 9.88
CA VAL A 303 -1.92 -6.02 10.52
C VAL A 303 -2.24 -6.16 12.01
N PRO A 304 -2.27 -5.09 12.84
CA PRO A 304 -2.66 -5.23 14.25
C PRO A 304 -4.06 -5.82 14.42
N GLY A 305 -5.00 -5.49 13.53
CA GLY A 305 -6.34 -6.08 13.51
C GLY A 305 -6.33 -7.57 13.14
N LEU A 306 -5.46 -7.99 12.22
CA LEU A 306 -5.30 -9.41 11.88
C LEU A 306 -4.76 -10.24 13.05
N PHE A 307 -3.91 -9.67 13.91
CA PHE A 307 -3.43 -10.30 15.14
C PHE A 307 -4.52 -10.47 16.22
N LEU A 308 -5.67 -9.82 16.07
CA LEU A 308 -6.84 -9.99 16.93
C LEU A 308 -7.82 -11.05 16.42
N VAL A 309 -7.66 -11.52 15.18
CA VAL A 309 -8.50 -12.59 14.60
C VAL A 309 -8.06 -13.94 15.18
N PRO A 310 -8.89 -14.64 15.97
CA PRO A 310 -8.44 -15.83 16.70
C PRO A 310 -7.87 -16.93 15.78
N SER A 311 -8.51 -17.20 14.65
CA SER A 311 -8.02 -18.21 13.68
C SER A 311 -6.66 -17.89 13.04
N PHE A 312 -6.18 -16.64 13.12
CA PHE A 312 -4.87 -16.25 12.60
C PHE A 312 -3.77 -16.16 13.66
N GLN A 313 -4.11 -16.15 14.95
CA GLN A 313 -3.15 -15.88 16.02
C GLN A 313 -2.00 -16.89 16.06
N ASP A 314 -2.30 -18.18 15.99
CA ASP A 314 -1.29 -19.25 16.02
C ASP A 314 -0.36 -19.16 14.81
N GLU A 315 -0.92 -18.86 13.64
CA GLU A 315 -0.17 -18.76 12.40
C GLU A 315 0.76 -17.54 12.41
N LEU A 316 0.23 -16.38 12.82
CA LEU A 316 0.99 -15.15 12.99
C LEU A 316 2.05 -15.27 14.07
N GLY A 317 1.78 -15.98 15.17
CA GLY A 317 2.74 -16.25 16.23
C GLY A 317 3.95 -17.08 15.77
N LYS A 318 3.72 -18.06 14.88
CA LYS A 318 4.82 -18.83 14.25
C LYS A 318 5.60 -18.00 13.23
N MET A 319 4.89 -17.17 12.44
CA MET A 319 5.53 -16.30 11.45
C MET A 319 6.38 -15.20 12.12
N PHE A 320 5.86 -14.57 13.17
CA PHE A 320 6.47 -13.44 13.86
C PHE A 320 6.60 -13.72 15.37
N PRO A 321 7.63 -14.48 15.81
CA PRO A 321 7.92 -14.65 17.23
C PRO A 321 8.10 -13.30 17.94
N GLU A 322 8.86 -12.40 17.31
CA GLU A 322 8.92 -10.97 17.61
C GLU A 322 7.75 -10.27 16.89
N LYS A 323 6.58 -10.26 17.53
CA LYS A 323 5.32 -9.78 16.91
C LYS A 323 5.43 -8.33 16.42
N ASP A 324 6.23 -7.52 17.09
CA ASP A 324 6.46 -6.12 16.78
C ASP A 324 7.47 -5.90 15.64
N MET A 325 7.79 -6.95 14.86
CA MET A 325 8.65 -6.88 13.68
C MET A 325 7.93 -7.27 12.38
N ALA A 326 6.59 -7.36 12.38
CA ALA A 326 5.81 -7.77 11.22
C ALA A 326 6.05 -6.89 9.99
N PHE A 327 5.83 -5.58 10.08
CA PHE A 327 6.11 -4.64 8.99
C PHE A 327 7.61 -4.56 8.68
N TYR A 328 8.46 -4.71 9.70
CA TYR A 328 9.91 -4.69 9.50
C TYR A 328 10.36 -5.81 8.54
N HIS A 329 9.83 -7.03 8.68
CA HIS A 329 10.13 -8.11 7.73
C HIS A 329 9.40 -7.93 6.40
N LEU A 330 8.08 -7.70 6.42
CA LEU A 330 7.27 -7.64 5.20
C LEU A 330 7.65 -6.46 4.31
N GLY A 331 7.93 -5.29 4.90
CA GLY A 331 8.34 -4.10 4.17
C GLY A 331 9.69 -4.27 3.47
N ARG A 332 10.67 -4.90 4.14
CA ARG A 332 11.99 -5.20 3.56
C ARG A 332 11.95 -6.30 2.49
N TYR A 333 10.93 -7.15 2.52
CA TYR A 333 10.70 -8.17 1.50
C TYR A 333 10.02 -7.60 0.24
N LEU A 334 9.04 -6.71 0.42
CA LEU A 334 8.24 -6.17 -0.69
C LEU A 334 8.87 -4.96 -1.38
N PHE A 335 9.37 -3.98 -0.61
CA PHE A 335 9.62 -2.64 -1.12
C PHE A 335 11.10 -2.41 -1.43
N HIS A 336 11.49 -2.74 -2.65
CA HIS A 336 12.81 -2.42 -3.18
C HIS A 336 12.71 -1.27 -4.19
N PRO A 337 13.32 -0.10 -3.93
CA PRO A 337 13.25 1.03 -4.85
C PRO A 337 13.84 0.68 -6.22
N VAL A 338 13.22 1.14 -7.30
CA VAL A 338 13.79 1.02 -8.65
C VAL A 338 15.12 1.78 -8.75
N ASN A 339 15.92 1.43 -9.75
CA ASN A 339 17.29 1.95 -9.90
C ASN A 339 17.38 3.49 -9.91
N ASP A 340 16.40 4.19 -10.47
CA ASP A 340 16.42 5.66 -10.49
C ASP A 340 16.21 6.27 -9.09
N VAL A 341 15.27 5.72 -8.32
CA VAL A 341 15.05 6.10 -6.91
C VAL A 341 16.27 5.71 -6.08
N TRP A 342 16.80 4.51 -6.28
CA TRP A 342 17.98 4.03 -5.55
C TRP A 342 19.23 4.88 -5.83
N ARG A 343 19.42 5.35 -7.07
CA ARG A 343 20.50 6.26 -7.43
C ARG A 343 20.37 7.59 -6.69
N ALA A 344 19.17 8.15 -6.58
CA ALA A 344 18.92 9.37 -5.81
C ALA A 344 19.25 9.18 -4.33
N VAL A 345 18.78 8.09 -3.71
CA VAL A 345 19.05 7.75 -2.30
C VAL A 345 20.55 7.59 -2.05
N THR A 346 21.23 6.76 -2.85
CA THR A 346 22.65 6.46 -2.64
C THR A 346 23.56 7.65 -2.96
N SER A 347 23.21 8.48 -3.95
CA SER A 347 23.93 9.72 -4.25
C SER A 347 23.85 10.69 -3.07
N TYR A 348 22.64 10.93 -2.53
CA TYR A 348 22.46 11.80 -1.38
C TYR A 348 23.22 11.27 -0.16
N TYR A 349 23.14 9.96 0.11
CA TYR A 349 23.86 9.34 1.22
C TYR A 349 25.37 9.52 1.11
N ARG A 350 25.97 9.21 -0.05
CA ARG A 350 27.42 9.30 -0.24
C ARG A 350 27.94 10.72 -0.07
N THR A 351 27.21 11.69 -0.62
CA THR A 351 27.61 13.10 -0.59
C THR A 351 27.45 13.73 0.79
N ASN A 352 26.38 13.38 1.53
CA ASN A 352 26.00 14.12 2.74
C ASN A 352 26.13 13.33 4.05
N LEU A 353 26.06 11.99 4.00
CA LEU A 353 25.81 11.15 5.19
C LEU A 353 26.84 10.05 5.42
N ALA A 354 27.69 9.69 4.44
CA ALA A 354 28.60 8.56 4.57
C ALA A 354 29.72 8.78 5.60
N GLY A 355 30.24 10.01 5.69
CA GLY A 355 31.38 10.35 6.55
C GLY A 355 31.03 10.76 7.98
N VAL A 356 29.74 10.83 8.34
CA VAL A 356 29.34 11.29 9.68
C VAL A 356 29.35 10.15 10.71
N GLY A 357 29.82 10.46 11.92
CA GLY A 357 29.91 9.48 13.03
C GLY A 357 28.54 8.97 13.46
N GLN A 358 27.57 9.88 13.58
CA GLN A 358 26.20 9.61 13.99
C GLN A 358 25.20 10.29 13.04
N ARG A 359 24.02 9.70 12.87
CA ARG A 359 22.95 10.21 11.99
C ARG A 359 21.64 10.30 12.74
N VAL A 360 21.03 11.48 12.74
CA VAL A 360 19.70 11.71 13.32
C VAL A 360 18.73 12.06 12.20
N GLY A 361 17.69 11.25 12.03
CA GLY A 361 16.60 11.53 11.10
C GLY A 361 15.46 12.26 11.81
N ILE A 362 15.11 13.45 11.33
CA ILE A 362 13.97 14.23 11.84
C ILE A 362 12.94 14.32 10.72
N GLN A 363 11.79 13.66 10.91
CA GLN A 363 10.68 13.70 9.97
C GLN A 363 9.62 14.66 10.51
N ILE A 364 9.36 15.74 9.77
CA ILE A 364 8.40 16.77 10.19
C ILE A 364 7.19 16.71 9.28
N ARG A 365 6.02 16.48 9.86
CA ARG A 365 4.72 16.56 9.18
C ARG A 365 3.71 17.27 10.07
N VAL A 366 3.17 18.38 9.57
CA VAL A 366 2.17 19.18 10.28
C VAL A 366 0.80 19.00 9.62
N PHE A 367 -0.18 18.55 10.41
CA PHE A 367 -1.57 18.36 10.00
C PHE A 367 -2.47 19.34 10.76
N GLN A 368 -2.64 20.56 10.25
CA GLN A 368 -3.58 21.54 10.83
C GLN A 368 -4.34 22.27 9.72
N LYS A 369 -5.60 22.63 9.98
CA LYS A 369 -6.42 23.44 9.06
C LYS A 369 -5.92 24.90 9.01
N LYS A 370 -5.39 25.42 10.12
CA LYS A 370 -4.76 26.74 10.22
C LYS A 370 -3.23 26.61 10.18
N PRO A 371 -2.49 27.61 9.68
CA PRO A 371 -1.04 27.61 9.72
C PRO A 371 -0.56 27.54 11.17
N THR A 372 0.20 26.51 11.51
CA THR A 372 0.92 26.46 12.79
C THR A 372 2.14 27.38 12.70
N PRO A 373 2.39 28.25 13.69
CA PRO A 373 3.61 29.05 13.70
C PRO A 373 4.86 28.18 13.57
N LEU A 374 5.77 28.55 12.68
CA LEU A 374 7.02 27.81 12.47
C LEU A 374 7.82 27.71 13.78
N GLN A 375 7.83 28.77 14.57
CA GLN A 375 8.55 28.83 15.84
C GLN A 375 8.09 27.72 16.79
N TYR A 376 6.79 27.51 16.93
CA TYR A 376 6.24 26.43 17.76
C TYR A 376 6.76 25.04 17.34
N ILE A 377 6.77 24.78 16.03
CA ILE A 377 7.25 23.50 15.50
C ILE A 377 8.75 23.33 15.80
N LEU A 378 9.53 24.39 15.61
CA LEU A 378 10.97 24.39 15.90
C LEU A 378 11.24 24.20 17.40
N ASP A 379 10.48 24.85 18.26
CA ASP A 379 10.62 24.75 19.72
C ASP A 379 10.32 23.33 20.19
N GLN A 380 9.27 22.70 19.67
CA GLN A 380 8.97 21.29 19.97
C GLN A 380 10.08 20.35 19.51
N VAL A 381 10.58 20.53 18.27
CA VAL A 381 11.68 19.71 17.73
C VAL A 381 12.94 19.87 18.58
N LEU A 382 13.34 21.11 18.88
CA LEU A 382 14.53 21.41 19.68
C LEU A 382 14.39 20.92 21.12
N SER A 383 13.21 21.05 21.73
CA SER A 383 12.93 20.53 23.06
C SER A 383 13.10 19.01 23.09
N CYS A 384 12.52 18.29 22.12
CA CYS A 384 12.66 16.84 22.01
C CYS A 384 14.13 16.41 21.79
N VAL A 385 14.82 16.97 20.78
CA VAL A 385 16.17 16.51 20.44
C VAL A 385 17.21 16.80 21.51
N ARG A 386 17.03 17.87 22.30
CA ARG A 386 17.92 18.22 23.42
C ARG A 386 17.63 17.37 24.64
N ARG A 387 16.35 17.28 25.04
CA ARG A 387 15.91 16.48 26.20
C ARG A 387 16.35 15.02 26.08
N GLU A 388 16.16 14.45 24.89
CA GLU A 388 16.51 13.05 24.60
C GLU A 388 17.96 12.88 24.12
N LYS A 389 18.77 13.95 24.17
CA LYS A 389 20.21 13.95 23.84
C LYS A 389 20.50 13.38 22.44
N LEU A 390 19.59 13.60 21.50
CA LEU A 390 19.76 13.21 20.10
C LEU A 390 20.71 14.20 19.39
N LEU A 391 20.73 15.45 19.81
CA LEU A 391 21.69 16.46 19.38
C LEU A 391 22.37 17.10 20.59
N PRO A 392 23.64 17.52 20.47
CA PRO A 392 24.33 18.23 21.53
C PRO A 392 23.62 19.53 21.91
N GLU A 393 23.62 19.85 23.19
CA GLU A 393 23.40 21.22 23.64
C GLU A 393 24.58 22.08 23.16
N ILE A 394 24.31 23.33 22.76
CA ILE A 394 25.35 24.28 22.35
C ILE A 394 26.05 24.76 23.62
N THR A 395 26.87 23.89 24.21
CA THR A 395 27.80 24.23 25.28
C THR A 395 29.18 23.83 24.81
N SER A 396 30.13 24.77 24.85
CA SER A 396 31.52 24.52 24.47
C SER A 396 32.07 23.34 25.27
N SER A 397 32.45 22.28 24.55
CA SER A 397 33.02 21.01 25.03
C SER A 397 32.04 20.04 25.71
N SER A 398 31.71 18.96 25.00
CA SER A 398 31.96 17.58 25.45
C SER A 398 31.36 16.58 24.46
N MET A 399 32.04 15.44 24.31
CA MET A 399 31.70 14.35 23.41
C MET A 399 30.39 13.66 23.84
N ILE A 400 29.57 13.22 22.88
CA ILE A 400 28.28 12.57 23.16
C ILE A 400 28.27 11.15 22.60
N ASN A 401 27.92 10.20 23.46
CA ASN A 401 27.41 8.88 23.09
C ASN A 401 25.88 8.97 23.01
N ALA A 402 25.32 8.80 21.83
CA ALA A 402 23.87 8.68 21.64
C ALA A 402 23.55 7.55 20.65
N SER A 403 22.49 6.81 20.96
CA SER A 403 22.09 5.56 20.31
C SER A 403 21.08 5.81 19.16
N ASP A 404 21.40 5.25 17.99
CA ASP A 404 20.81 5.50 16.65
C ASP A 404 19.43 4.90 16.39
N GLN A 405 18.51 5.66 15.75
CA GLN A 405 17.14 5.23 15.39
C GLN A 405 16.48 5.93 14.14
N GLY A 406 16.28 5.21 12.98
CA GLY A 406 15.18 5.31 11.96
C GLY A 406 15.10 4.17 10.88
N LEU A 407 13.89 3.69 10.46
CA LEU A 407 13.50 2.67 9.43
C LEU A 407 14.21 1.28 9.37
N GLY A 408 15.37 1.13 9.99
CA GLY A 408 16.10 -0.13 10.17
C GLY A 408 15.72 -0.87 11.44
N GLY A 409 14.43 -1.12 11.66
CA GLY A 409 13.95 -1.76 12.90
C GLY A 409 14.17 -0.81 14.08
N ILE A 410 13.54 0.36 14.02
CA ILE A 410 13.79 1.46 14.93
C ILE A 410 12.49 1.92 15.59
N ARG A 411 12.56 2.21 16.90
CA ARG A 411 11.49 2.79 17.71
C ARG A 411 11.57 4.33 17.73
N PRO A 412 10.85 5.07 16.89
CA PRO A 412 11.02 6.52 16.80
C PRO A 412 10.68 7.24 18.12
N TRP A 413 11.21 8.46 18.29
CA TRP A 413 10.64 9.44 19.21
C TRP A 413 9.50 10.16 18.50
N ILE A 414 8.31 10.12 19.08
CA ILE A 414 7.08 10.67 18.53
C ILE A 414 6.80 12.01 19.21
N MET A 415 6.71 13.07 18.43
CA MET A 415 6.23 14.37 18.91
C MET A 415 4.69 14.35 18.90
N PRO A 416 4.03 14.37 20.07
CA PRO A 416 2.58 14.35 20.13
C PRO A 416 2.00 15.59 19.47
N SER A 417 0.89 15.41 18.76
CA SER A 417 0.08 16.53 18.28
C SER A 417 -0.87 16.96 19.39
N THR A 418 -1.02 18.27 19.59
CA THR A 418 -2.12 18.81 20.40
C THR A 418 -3.45 18.38 19.77
N PRO A 419 -4.41 17.84 20.54
CA PRO A 419 -5.68 17.34 19.98
C PRO A 419 -6.37 18.41 19.13
N ILE A 420 -6.94 18.02 17.98
CA ILE A 420 -7.72 18.90 17.09
C ILE A 420 -8.92 19.56 17.81
N TRP A 421 -9.33 18.99 18.95
CA TRP A 421 -10.49 19.39 19.73
C TRP A 421 -10.14 20.14 21.01
N SER A 422 -8.86 20.38 21.32
CA SER A 422 -8.52 21.16 22.50
C SER A 422 -8.87 22.63 22.27
N GLU A 423 -9.56 23.24 23.24
CA GLU A 423 -9.95 24.66 23.26
C GLU A 423 -8.78 25.63 23.02
N SER A 424 -7.53 25.16 23.06
CA SER A 424 -6.31 25.88 22.71
C SER A 424 -6.16 26.25 21.22
N ASP A 425 -7.06 25.84 20.33
CA ASP A 425 -7.14 26.41 18.97
C ASP A 425 -7.62 27.89 18.97
N MET A 426 -7.99 28.42 20.15
CA MET A 426 -8.27 29.84 20.40
C MET A 426 -7.14 30.59 21.12
N ALA A 427 -6.07 29.92 21.57
CA ALA A 427 -4.93 30.60 22.20
C ALA A 427 -3.91 31.02 21.14
N GLU A 428 -3.54 32.30 21.12
CA GLU A 428 -2.47 32.84 20.26
C GLU A 428 -1.10 32.20 20.54
N THR A 429 -0.94 31.53 21.68
CA THR A 429 0.28 30.84 22.13
C THR A 429 0.02 29.34 22.26
N LYS A 430 0.40 28.57 21.25
CA LYS A 430 0.52 27.10 21.41
C LYS A 430 1.74 26.82 22.27
N GLU A 431 1.55 26.26 23.46
CA GLU A 431 2.64 25.81 24.32
C GLU A 431 3.13 24.42 23.88
N VAL A 432 4.44 24.20 23.90
CA VAL A 432 5.06 22.91 23.56
C VAL A 432 4.57 21.85 24.57
N PRO A 433 4.09 20.68 24.12
CA PRO A 433 3.64 19.62 25.01
C PRO A 433 4.74 19.15 25.97
N GLU A 434 4.36 18.77 27.19
CA GLU A 434 5.25 18.13 28.16
C GLU A 434 4.79 16.69 28.46
N PRO A 435 5.58 15.66 28.13
CA PRO A 435 6.90 15.72 27.49
C PRO A 435 6.84 16.12 25.99
N PRO A 436 7.90 16.75 25.43
CA PRO A 436 7.92 17.25 24.05
C PRO A 436 7.88 16.15 23.00
N CYS A 437 8.32 14.95 23.38
CA CYS A 437 8.19 13.73 22.61
C CYS A 437 8.19 12.50 23.53
N VAL A 438 7.68 11.39 23.01
CA VAL A 438 7.60 10.11 23.71
C VAL A 438 8.25 9.00 22.88
N ARG A 439 8.92 8.05 23.53
CA ARG A 439 9.52 6.94 22.81
C ARG A 439 8.44 5.96 22.38
N ALA A 440 8.40 5.62 21.10
CA ALA A 440 7.48 4.61 20.60
C ALA A 440 7.72 3.26 21.31
N MET A 441 6.65 2.55 21.62
CA MET A 441 6.62 1.24 22.25
C MET A 441 7.20 0.15 21.34
N SER A 442 7.13 0.35 20.02
CA SER A 442 7.65 -0.56 19.02
C SER A 442 7.98 0.17 17.71
N VAL A 443 8.46 -0.59 16.72
CA VAL A 443 8.76 -0.11 15.37
C VAL A 443 7.55 -0.19 14.44
N GLU A 444 6.44 -0.75 14.92
CA GLU A 444 5.25 -1.04 14.13
C GLU A 444 4.44 0.22 13.82
N PRO A 445 3.90 0.32 12.58
CA PRO A 445 2.97 1.39 12.23
C PRO A 445 1.67 1.32 13.05
N CYS A 446 1.03 2.48 13.25
CA CYS A 446 -0.28 2.55 13.89
C CYS A 446 -1.40 2.19 12.91
N PHE A 447 -2.33 1.34 13.34
CA PHE A 447 -3.61 1.14 12.66
C PHE A 447 -4.61 2.18 13.17
N HIS A 448 -4.90 3.20 12.36
CA HIS A 448 -5.71 4.36 12.77
C HIS A 448 -7.22 4.11 12.84
N SER A 449 -7.72 2.99 12.31
CA SER A 449 -9.16 2.72 12.22
C SER A 449 -9.48 1.24 12.48
N PRO A 450 -9.14 0.70 13.67
CA PRO A 450 -9.45 -0.67 14.01
C PRO A 450 -10.95 -0.89 14.18
N SER A 451 -11.37 -2.16 14.06
CA SER A 451 -12.65 -2.58 14.61
C SER A 451 -12.54 -2.69 16.13
N TYR A 452 -13.47 -2.08 16.85
CA TYR A 452 -13.61 -2.23 18.30
C TYR A 452 -14.50 -3.42 18.69
N TYR A 453 -15.04 -4.13 17.71
CA TYR A 453 -16.01 -5.19 17.95
C TYR A 453 -15.32 -6.52 18.25
N ASP A 454 -15.65 -7.12 19.40
CA ASP A 454 -15.28 -8.49 19.73
C ASP A 454 -16.34 -9.46 19.20
N CYS A 455 -15.94 -10.31 18.26
CA CYS A 455 -16.82 -11.27 17.60
C CYS A 455 -17.31 -12.37 18.55
N THR A 456 -16.53 -12.72 19.58
CA THR A 456 -16.86 -13.75 20.57
C THR A 456 -17.82 -13.20 21.61
N ALA A 457 -17.51 -12.01 22.15
CA ALA A 457 -18.36 -11.34 23.13
C ALA A 457 -19.56 -10.62 22.51
N ARG A 458 -19.60 -10.51 21.18
CA ARG A 458 -20.64 -9.86 20.36
C ARG A 458 -20.95 -8.43 20.79
N ARG A 459 -19.91 -7.69 21.20
CA ARG A 459 -20.03 -6.30 21.67
C ARG A 459 -18.74 -5.54 21.41
N ASP A 460 -18.83 -4.22 21.46
CA ASP A 460 -17.63 -3.39 21.45
C ASP A 460 -16.82 -3.58 22.74
N VAL A 461 -15.51 -3.68 22.57
CA VAL A 461 -14.51 -3.81 23.63
C VAL A 461 -13.34 -2.87 23.36
N ASP A 462 -12.56 -2.61 24.40
CA ASP A 462 -11.25 -1.97 24.24
C ASP A 462 -10.26 -2.98 23.65
N VAL A 463 -10.09 -2.93 22.33
CA VAL A 463 -9.20 -3.83 21.59
C VAL A 463 -7.72 -3.65 21.94
N GLY A 464 -7.32 -2.54 22.56
CA GLY A 464 -5.98 -2.33 23.13
C GLY A 464 -5.73 -3.10 24.44
N LYS A 465 -6.74 -3.82 24.93
CA LYS A 465 -6.67 -4.64 26.16
C LYS A 465 -6.97 -6.12 25.94
N VAL A 466 -7.30 -6.54 24.72
CA VAL A 466 -7.69 -7.93 24.41
C VAL A 466 -6.49 -8.88 24.48
N VAL A 467 -5.34 -8.48 23.93
CA VAL A 467 -4.10 -9.25 24.00
C VAL A 467 -2.94 -8.37 24.47
N PRO A 468 -1.97 -8.91 25.23
CA PRO A 468 -0.92 -8.10 25.86
C PRO A 468 0.02 -7.39 24.86
N TYR A 469 0.12 -7.89 23.63
CA TYR A 469 0.98 -7.36 22.56
C TYR A 469 0.27 -6.40 21.60
N VAL A 470 -1.03 -6.10 21.77
CA VAL A 470 -1.72 -5.06 20.99
C VAL A 470 -2.12 -3.95 21.94
N ARG A 471 -1.68 -2.72 21.67
CA ARG A 471 -1.89 -1.56 22.54
C ARG A 471 -2.34 -0.36 21.71
N HIS A 472 -2.96 0.62 22.38
CA HIS A 472 -3.27 1.90 21.75
C HIS A 472 -2.00 2.65 21.34
N CYS A 473 -2.07 3.37 20.23
CA CYS A 473 -0.93 4.13 19.72
C CYS A 473 -0.65 5.38 20.56
N GLU A 474 0.61 5.80 20.58
CA GLU A 474 1.08 7.00 21.29
C GLU A 474 0.67 8.29 20.55
N ASP A 475 0.54 8.21 19.22
CA ASP A 475 0.23 9.33 18.33
C ASP A 475 -1.27 9.47 18.04
N VAL A 476 -2.02 8.36 18.08
CA VAL A 476 -3.45 8.31 17.79
C VAL A 476 -4.12 7.45 18.86
N SER A 477 -4.78 8.08 19.83
CA SER A 477 -5.30 7.39 21.03
C SER A 477 -6.34 6.31 20.72
N TRP A 478 -7.10 6.45 19.63
CA TRP A 478 -8.06 5.44 19.16
C TRP A 478 -7.46 4.44 18.15
N GLY A 479 -6.21 4.61 17.76
CA GLY A 479 -5.50 3.63 16.93
C GLY A 479 -4.94 2.49 17.77
N ILE A 480 -4.54 1.40 17.13
CA ILE A 480 -3.83 0.29 17.77
C ILE A 480 -2.53 -0.06 17.02
N LYS A 481 -1.53 -0.56 17.74
CA LYS A 481 -0.30 -1.11 17.16
C LYS A 481 0.18 -2.32 17.96
N ILE A 482 1.05 -3.11 17.33
CA ILE A 482 1.69 -4.24 18.01
C ILE A 482 2.84 -3.69 18.84
N ALA A 483 2.78 -3.92 20.14
CA ALA A 483 3.79 -3.49 21.11
C ALA A 483 4.87 -4.57 21.29
N ASN A 484 6.08 -4.13 21.61
CA ASN A 484 7.14 -5.03 22.03
C ASN A 484 6.74 -5.70 23.36
N GLN A 485 6.66 -7.02 23.38
CA GLN A 485 6.62 -7.73 24.65
C GLN A 485 8.06 -7.86 25.12
N SER A 486 8.46 -6.95 26.02
CA SER A 486 9.64 -7.21 26.84
C SER A 486 9.43 -8.57 27.51
N SER A 487 10.21 -9.56 27.07
CA SER A 487 10.30 -10.87 27.72
C SER A 487 10.88 -10.74 29.12
#